data_AF-A0A942WI09-F1
#
_entry.id   AF-A0A942WI09-F1
#
_cell.length_a   1.000
_cell.length_b   1.000
_cell.length_c   1.000
_cell.angle_alpha   90.00
_cell.angle_beta   90.00
_cell.angle_gamma   90.00
#
_symmetry.space_group_name_H-M   'P 1'
#
loop_
_entity.id
_entity.type
_entity.pdbx_description
1 polymer ?
#
loop_
_entity_poly.entity_id
_entity_poly.type
_entity_poly.pdbx_seq_one_letter_code
_entity_poly.pdbx_strand_id
1 'polypeptide(L)'
;MNKKQIILFGSALISLACAFLWFVNWNAEGLFPKDQSTVTMRDIEDHPEKNFTGYPAGEDIASLKSAADFTQINGERDYRTAEPIGIISTDVYSLKPWVKHYRTKTYKGRTTTGSRKAEVIRSAFTMGIDYNHYYLLELSDHSYILAQLSEIEASAISNGDSIKLPIGQKVGLSEQARSYLAPICKQYGVEMNGVFYTFDNQWQKEHHLSVLVVRLVASVVVWLVLSIGMVLLGNALFLKKEAQ
;
A
#
# COMPACT_ATOMS: atom_id res chain seq x y z
N MET A 1 15.17 10.75 -39.96
CA MET A 1 15.85 10.60 -38.65
C MET A 1 16.96 9.58 -38.82
N ASN A 2 18.20 9.89 -38.44
CA ASN A 2 19.34 8.98 -38.66
C ASN A 2 19.27 7.76 -37.73
N LYS A 3 19.80 6.59 -38.14
CA LYS A 3 19.77 5.34 -37.33
C LYS A 3 20.23 5.57 -35.87
N LYS A 4 21.28 6.37 -35.66
CA LYS A 4 21.77 6.76 -34.33
C LYS A 4 20.73 7.52 -33.50
N GLN A 5 19.99 8.44 -34.12
CA GLN A 5 18.91 9.17 -33.44
C GLN A 5 17.74 8.23 -33.10
N ILE A 6 17.41 7.29 -33.98
CA ILE A 6 16.36 6.28 -33.72
C ILE A 6 16.73 5.42 -32.51
N ILE A 7 17.97 4.94 -32.43
CA ILE A 7 18.46 4.16 -31.28
C ILE A 7 18.40 5.00 -30.00
N LEU A 8 18.83 6.27 -30.05
CA LEU A 8 18.85 7.15 -28.88
C LEU A 8 17.44 7.44 -28.35
N PHE A 9 16.54 7.90 -29.24
CA PHE A 9 15.16 8.21 -28.88
C PHE A 9 14.35 6.97 -28.49
N GLY A 10 14.52 5.86 -29.22
CA GLY A 10 13.85 4.60 -28.91
C GLY A 10 14.26 4.04 -27.55
N SER A 11 15.57 4.02 -27.26
CA SER A 11 16.10 3.55 -25.97
C SER A 11 15.60 4.40 -24.81
N ALA A 12 15.60 5.73 -24.97
CA ALA A 12 15.12 6.65 -23.95
C ALA A 12 13.62 6.48 -23.65
N LEU A 13 12.79 6.29 -24.68
CA LEU A 13 11.35 6.09 -24.54
C LEU A 13 10.99 4.75 -23.89
N ILE A 14 11.63 3.66 -24.32
CA ILE A 14 11.39 2.32 -23.73
C ILE A 14 11.84 2.34 -22.26
N SER A 15 13.01 2.90 -21.99
CA SER A 15 13.53 3.03 -20.62
C SER A 15 12.62 3.89 -19.75
N LEU A 16 12.01 4.95 -20.31
CA LEU A 16 11.07 5.80 -19.59
C LEU A 16 9.80 5.03 -19.22
N ALA A 17 9.27 4.22 -20.15
CA ALA A 17 8.13 3.36 -19.87
C ALA A 17 8.43 2.33 -18.76
N CYS A 18 9.60 1.68 -18.82
CA CYS A 18 10.04 0.75 -17.77
C CYS A 18 10.21 1.43 -16.40
N ALA A 19 10.85 2.60 -16.37
CA ALA A 19 11.02 3.37 -15.14
C ALA A 19 9.69 3.86 -14.57
N PHE A 20 8.73 4.23 -15.43
CA PHE A 20 7.37 4.57 -15.01
C PHE A 20 6.63 3.38 -14.40
N LEU A 21 6.71 2.19 -15.03
CA LEU A 21 6.13 0.97 -14.46
C LEU A 21 6.77 0.62 -13.11
N TRP A 22 8.09 0.78 -12.99
CA TRP A 22 8.79 0.58 -11.73
C TRP A 22 8.34 1.60 -10.67
N PHE A 23 8.23 2.88 -11.01
CA PHE A 23 7.73 3.94 -10.13
C PHE A 23 6.36 3.60 -9.54
N VAL A 24 5.42 3.15 -10.39
CA VAL A 24 4.04 2.83 -9.98
C VAL A 24 4.00 1.64 -9.02
N ASN A 25 4.81 0.61 -9.27
CA ASN A 25 4.78 -0.64 -8.49
C ASN A 25 5.69 -0.64 -7.25
N TRP A 26 6.72 0.22 -7.20
CA TRP A 26 7.69 0.19 -6.11
C TRP A 26 7.20 0.94 -4.86
N ASN A 27 7.04 0.23 -3.74
CA ASN A 27 6.72 0.85 -2.45
C ASN A 27 7.99 1.30 -1.71
N ALA A 28 8.17 2.62 -1.57
CA ALA A 28 9.32 3.20 -0.86
C ALA A 28 9.07 3.44 0.64
N GLU A 29 7.89 3.11 1.18
CA GLU A 29 7.63 3.23 2.63
C GLU A 29 8.62 2.40 3.44
N GLY A 30 9.11 1.26 2.91
CA GLY A 30 10.10 0.42 3.58
C GLY A 30 11.48 1.07 3.77
N LEU A 31 11.77 2.17 3.06
CA LEU A 31 13.01 2.94 3.26
C LEU A 31 12.91 3.93 4.43
N PHE A 32 11.71 4.12 4.97
CA PHE A 32 11.45 4.97 6.12
C PHE A 32 10.97 4.07 7.27
N PRO A 33 11.84 3.22 7.83
CA PRO A 33 11.46 2.40 8.97
C PRO A 33 10.93 3.32 10.08
N LYS A 34 9.78 2.92 10.63
CA LYS A 34 9.23 3.59 11.80
C LYS A 34 10.19 3.31 12.95
N ASP A 35 10.87 4.35 13.43
CA ASP A 35 11.79 4.26 14.58
C ASP A 35 10.96 4.18 15.87
N GLN A 36 10.17 3.12 15.98
CA GLN A 36 9.19 2.90 17.04
C GLN A 36 9.53 1.58 17.73
N SER A 37 9.86 1.68 19.01
CA SER A 37 9.90 0.51 19.88
C SER A 37 8.55 -0.19 19.87
N THR A 38 8.57 -1.52 20.09
CA THR A 38 7.34 -2.30 20.28
C THR A 38 6.49 -1.67 21.37
N VAL A 39 5.21 -1.48 21.08
CA VAL A 39 4.23 -0.91 22.00
C VAL A 39 3.58 -2.02 22.79
N THR A 40 3.62 -1.90 24.11
CA THR A 40 3.02 -2.83 25.06
C THR A 40 1.62 -2.39 25.46
N MET A 41 0.84 -3.28 26.06
CA MET A 41 -0.47 -2.96 26.63
C MET A 41 -0.37 -1.87 27.70
N ARG A 42 0.72 -1.87 28.47
CA ARG A 42 0.99 -0.83 29.47
C ARG A 42 1.14 0.56 28.83
N ASP A 43 1.84 0.66 27.70
CA ASP A 43 1.98 1.93 26.98
C ASP A 43 0.63 2.45 26.48
N ILE A 44 -0.28 1.55 26.11
CA ILE A 44 -1.65 1.88 25.68
C ILE A 44 -2.48 2.38 26.88
N GLU A 45 -2.34 1.74 28.03
CA GLU A 45 -3.04 2.12 29.27
C GLU A 45 -2.54 3.45 29.84
N ASP A 46 -1.23 3.72 29.76
CA ASP A 46 -0.61 4.95 30.26
C ASP A 46 -0.93 6.17 29.36
N HIS A 47 -1.28 5.95 28.09
CA HIS A 47 -1.57 7.00 27.10
C HIS A 47 -2.90 6.75 26.33
N PRO A 48 -4.05 6.75 27.02
CA PRO A 48 -5.34 6.39 26.43
C PRO A 48 -5.86 7.36 25.36
N GLU A 49 -5.27 8.55 25.26
CA GLU A 49 -5.53 9.58 24.26
C GLU A 49 -4.84 9.33 22.91
N LYS A 50 -3.81 8.48 22.89
CA LYS A 50 -2.99 8.23 21.70
C LYS A 50 -3.54 7.06 20.89
N ASN A 51 -3.49 7.20 19.57
CA ASN A 51 -3.79 6.10 18.65
C ASN A 51 -2.49 5.31 18.35
N PHE A 52 -2.49 4.02 18.69
CA PHE A 52 -1.36 3.11 18.50
C PHE A 52 -1.48 2.22 17.26
N THR A 53 -2.48 2.45 16.41
CA THR A 53 -2.66 1.68 15.18
C THR A 53 -1.45 1.84 14.25
N GLY A 54 -0.93 0.72 13.78
CA GLY A 54 0.23 0.66 12.89
C GLY A 54 1.59 0.74 13.57
N TYR A 55 1.62 0.75 14.90
CA TYR A 55 2.85 0.59 15.68
C TYR A 55 3.22 -0.89 15.79
N PRO A 56 4.52 -1.24 15.91
CA PRO A 56 4.94 -2.61 16.16
C PRO A 56 4.34 -3.17 17.46
N ALA A 57 3.73 -4.36 17.40
CA ALA A 57 3.02 -4.94 18.53
C ALA A 57 3.97 -5.67 19.51
N GLY A 58 3.93 -5.27 20.78
CA GLY A 58 4.55 -5.99 21.90
C GLY A 58 3.98 -7.40 22.09
N GLU A 59 4.68 -8.25 22.84
CA GLU A 59 4.27 -9.64 23.10
C GLU A 59 2.97 -9.77 23.90
N ASP A 60 2.63 -8.74 24.67
CA ASP A 60 1.45 -8.68 25.52
C ASP A 60 0.18 -8.20 24.79
N ILE A 61 0.31 -7.72 23.54
CA ILE A 61 -0.84 -7.40 22.69
C ILE A 61 -1.49 -8.70 22.18
N ALA A 62 -2.79 -8.87 22.44
CA ALA A 62 -3.52 -10.07 22.05
C ALA A 62 -3.55 -10.27 20.52
N SER A 63 -3.19 -11.47 20.08
CA SER A 63 -3.17 -11.88 18.67
C SER A 63 -4.50 -12.53 18.26
N LEU A 64 -5.02 -12.17 17.08
CA LEU A 64 -6.21 -12.76 16.48
C LEU A 64 -5.88 -14.15 15.95
N LYS A 65 -6.59 -15.16 16.45
CA LYS A 65 -6.43 -16.56 16.03
C LYS A 65 -7.56 -17.01 15.13
N SER A 66 -8.72 -16.37 15.25
CA SER A 66 -9.94 -16.70 14.53
C SER A 66 -10.78 -15.48 14.14
N ALA A 67 -11.65 -15.64 13.15
CA ALA A 67 -12.66 -14.64 12.78
C ALA A 67 -13.67 -14.39 13.91
N ALA A 68 -13.90 -15.38 14.77
CA ALA A 68 -14.71 -15.22 15.96
C ALA A 68 -14.08 -14.22 16.95
N ASP A 69 -12.75 -14.26 17.12
CA ASP A 69 -12.02 -13.28 17.94
C ASP A 69 -12.17 -11.86 17.37
N PHE A 70 -12.14 -11.74 16.03
CA PHE A 70 -12.34 -10.47 15.34
C PHE A 70 -13.75 -9.90 15.53
N THR A 71 -14.78 -10.76 15.56
CA THR A 71 -16.16 -10.34 15.84
C THR A 71 -16.33 -9.83 17.26
N GLN A 72 -15.55 -10.34 18.22
CA GLN A 72 -15.58 -9.91 19.62
C GLN A 72 -14.90 -8.56 19.86
N ILE A 73 -14.09 -8.06 18.92
CA ILE A 73 -13.45 -6.74 19.05
C ILE A 73 -14.54 -5.67 19.16
N ASN A 74 -14.57 -5.01 20.31
CA ASN A 74 -15.58 -4.02 20.65
C ASN A 74 -14.93 -2.67 20.95
N GLY A 75 -15.21 -1.70 20.08
CA GLY A 75 -14.79 -0.31 20.27
C GLY A 75 -13.43 0.02 19.64
N GLU A 76 -13.18 1.33 19.51
CA GLU A 76 -12.03 1.91 18.78
C GLU A 76 -10.67 1.72 19.49
N ARG A 77 -10.66 1.17 20.70
CA ARG A 77 -9.45 0.98 21.53
C ARG A 77 -9.14 -0.47 21.87
N ASP A 78 -9.91 -1.41 21.33
CA ASP A 78 -9.62 -2.84 21.50
C ASP A 78 -8.56 -3.27 20.48
N TYR A 79 -7.31 -2.94 20.81
CA TYR A 79 -6.16 -3.20 19.97
C TYR A 79 -5.81 -4.69 19.91
N ARG A 80 -5.49 -5.15 18.70
CA ARG A 80 -5.12 -6.54 18.43
C ARG A 80 -3.99 -6.60 17.41
N THR A 81 -3.22 -7.67 17.44
CA THR A 81 -2.27 -8.03 16.37
C THR A 81 -2.77 -9.31 15.68
N ALA A 82 -2.10 -9.75 14.63
CA ALA A 82 -2.36 -11.04 14.01
C ALA A 82 -1.08 -11.61 13.43
N GLU A 83 -0.98 -12.94 13.42
CA GLU A 83 0.06 -13.71 12.75
C GLU A 83 -0.61 -14.55 11.66
N PRO A 84 -0.84 -13.95 10.48
CA PRO A 84 -1.58 -14.58 9.41
C PRO A 84 -0.75 -15.67 8.73
N ILE A 85 -1.44 -16.71 8.26
CA ILE A 85 -0.82 -17.83 7.53
C ILE A 85 -0.99 -17.69 6.01
N GLY A 86 -1.88 -16.81 5.56
CA GLY A 86 -2.20 -16.60 4.17
C GLY A 86 -2.88 -15.26 3.91
N ILE A 87 -2.86 -14.82 2.66
CA ILE A 87 -3.48 -13.58 2.24
C ILE A 87 -4.03 -13.69 0.81
N ILE A 88 -5.18 -13.08 0.57
CA ILE A 88 -5.85 -13.02 -0.73
C ILE A 88 -6.15 -11.57 -1.07
N SER A 89 -5.68 -11.10 -2.23
CA SER A 89 -6.03 -9.79 -2.75
C SER A 89 -7.48 -9.74 -3.23
N THR A 90 -8.19 -8.65 -2.92
CA THR A 90 -9.58 -8.48 -3.37
C THR A 90 -9.72 -7.56 -4.58
N ASP A 91 -8.64 -6.94 -5.06
CA ASP A 91 -8.64 -5.88 -6.08
C ASP A 91 -9.57 -4.68 -5.75
N VAL A 92 -9.95 -4.50 -4.49
CA VAL A 92 -10.81 -3.40 -4.03
C VAL A 92 -10.02 -2.50 -3.10
N TYR A 93 -10.15 -1.19 -3.27
CA TYR A 93 -9.32 -0.23 -2.57
C TYR A 93 -10.15 0.94 -2.10
N SER A 94 -9.94 1.40 -0.86
CA SER A 94 -10.60 2.59 -0.30
C SER A 94 -9.67 3.78 -0.23
N LEU A 95 -10.22 4.99 -0.33
CA LEU A 95 -9.45 6.21 -0.17
C LEU A 95 -8.83 6.27 1.23
N LYS A 96 -7.55 6.62 1.34
CA LYS A 96 -6.86 6.78 2.62
C LYS A 96 -7.58 7.83 3.48
N PRO A 97 -7.80 7.60 4.79
CA PRO A 97 -8.58 8.51 5.64
C PRO A 97 -8.05 9.95 5.68
N TRP A 98 -6.74 10.14 5.54
CA TRP A 98 -6.08 11.45 5.56
C TRP A 98 -6.08 12.17 4.20
N VAL A 99 -6.55 11.52 3.13
CA VAL A 99 -6.62 12.11 1.78
C VAL A 99 -7.93 12.89 1.62
N LYS A 100 -7.82 14.12 1.12
CA LYS A 100 -9.01 14.95 0.83
C LYS A 100 -9.83 14.35 -0.31
N HIS A 101 -11.13 14.20 -0.07
CA HIS A 101 -12.12 13.78 -1.06
C HIS A 101 -12.25 14.74 -2.24
N TYR A 102 -12.06 16.05 -2.00
CA TYR A 102 -12.16 17.08 -3.04
C TYR A 102 -10.80 17.67 -3.32
N ARG A 103 -10.47 17.84 -4.61
CA ARG A 103 -9.31 18.62 -5.04
C ARG A 103 -9.67 20.11 -5.01
N THR A 104 -9.37 20.79 -3.92
CA THR A 104 -9.56 22.24 -3.80
C THR A 104 -8.28 22.97 -4.19
N LYS A 105 -8.37 23.95 -5.09
CA LYS A 105 -7.27 24.88 -5.40
C LYS A 105 -7.67 26.28 -4.96
N THR A 106 -6.84 26.92 -4.15
CA THR A 106 -7.01 28.32 -3.78
C THR A 106 -5.95 29.15 -4.49
N TYR A 107 -6.36 30.11 -5.32
CA TYR A 107 -5.48 31.03 -6.00
C TYR A 107 -6.02 32.44 -5.89
N LYS A 108 -5.17 33.39 -5.44
CA LYS A 108 -5.54 34.81 -5.21
C LYS A 108 -6.87 34.98 -4.45
N GLY A 109 -7.06 34.22 -3.37
CA GLY A 109 -8.26 34.29 -2.53
C GLY A 109 -9.51 33.62 -3.08
N ARG A 110 -9.47 33.05 -4.30
CA ARG A 110 -10.59 32.29 -4.88
C ARG A 110 -10.33 30.79 -4.75
N THR A 111 -11.25 30.09 -4.11
CA THR A 111 -11.21 28.62 -3.98
C THR A 111 -12.09 27.99 -5.04
N THR A 112 -11.48 27.17 -5.90
CA THR A 112 -12.19 26.34 -6.88
C THR A 112 -12.15 24.88 -6.42
N THR A 113 -13.32 24.28 -6.27
CA THR A 113 -13.47 22.84 -5.98
C THR A 113 -13.47 22.07 -7.29
N GLY A 114 -12.46 21.23 -7.49
CA GLY A 114 -12.37 20.31 -8.62
C GLY A 114 -13.15 19.02 -8.41
N SER A 115 -12.86 18.00 -9.22
CA SER A 115 -13.52 16.70 -9.14
C SER A 115 -13.32 16.01 -7.77
N ARG A 116 -14.35 15.26 -7.37
CA ARG A 116 -14.33 14.40 -6.18
C ARG A 116 -13.57 13.11 -6.51
N LYS A 117 -12.63 12.72 -5.63
CA LYS A 117 -12.00 11.39 -5.67
C LYS A 117 -13.04 10.34 -5.26
N ALA A 118 -13.05 9.20 -5.95
CA ALA A 118 -13.90 8.08 -5.59
C ALA A 118 -13.52 7.57 -4.20
N GLU A 119 -14.51 7.12 -3.44
CA GLU A 119 -14.26 6.56 -2.10
C GLU A 119 -13.70 5.15 -2.20
N VAL A 120 -14.18 4.38 -3.18
CA VAL A 120 -13.75 3.00 -3.44
C VAL A 120 -13.54 2.78 -4.93
N ILE A 121 -12.48 2.06 -5.29
CA ILE A 121 -12.10 1.76 -6.68
C ILE A 121 -11.68 0.30 -6.85
N ARG A 122 -11.66 -0.19 -8.11
CA ARG A 122 -11.32 -1.57 -8.51
C ARG A 122 -10.11 -1.73 -9.47
N SER A 123 -9.33 -0.67 -9.72
CA SER A 123 -8.23 -0.67 -10.72
C SER A 123 -6.82 -0.37 -10.18
N ALA A 124 -5.93 -1.37 -10.18
CA ALA A 124 -4.52 -1.36 -9.72
C ALA A 124 -3.67 -0.13 -10.12
N PHE A 125 -4.00 0.50 -11.25
CA PHE A 125 -3.09 1.36 -12.01
C PHE A 125 -2.75 2.72 -11.35
N THR A 126 -3.43 3.13 -10.26
CA THR A 126 -3.20 4.43 -9.59
C THR A 126 -3.19 4.37 -8.06
N MET A 127 -3.04 3.18 -7.47
CA MET A 127 -3.60 2.91 -6.14
C MET A 127 -2.72 3.22 -4.93
N GLY A 128 -1.43 2.84 -4.93
CA GLY A 128 -0.59 2.89 -3.72
C GLY A 128 -0.37 4.29 -3.11
N ILE A 129 -0.68 5.36 -3.85
CA ILE A 129 -0.49 6.74 -3.38
C ILE A 129 -1.66 7.17 -2.46
N ASP A 130 -2.89 7.11 -2.98
CA ASP A 130 -4.06 7.70 -2.33
C ASP A 130 -5.02 6.67 -1.72
N TYR A 131 -4.89 5.39 -2.04
CA TYR A 131 -5.83 4.34 -1.66
C TYR A 131 -5.15 3.20 -0.89
N ASN A 132 -5.90 2.59 0.02
CA ASN A 132 -5.54 1.40 0.77
C ASN A 132 -6.23 0.17 0.17
N HIS A 133 -5.49 -0.91 0.00
CA HIS A 133 -5.99 -2.17 -0.55
C HIS A 133 -6.66 -3.01 0.52
N TYR A 134 -7.83 -3.57 0.20
CA TYR A 134 -8.46 -4.62 0.98
C TYR A 134 -7.87 -6.00 0.66
N TYR A 135 -7.64 -6.77 1.70
CA TYR A 135 -7.20 -8.16 1.61
C TYR A 135 -8.12 -9.04 2.44
N LEU A 136 -8.26 -10.31 2.06
CA LEU A 136 -8.69 -11.34 2.98
C LEU A 136 -7.47 -11.93 3.66
N LEU A 137 -7.45 -11.88 4.98
CA LEU A 137 -6.37 -12.38 5.80
C LEU A 137 -6.77 -13.74 6.37
N GLU A 138 -5.97 -14.76 6.11
CA GLU A 138 -6.17 -16.10 6.67
C GLU A 138 -5.48 -16.18 8.03
N LEU A 139 -6.26 -16.49 9.07
CA LEU A 139 -5.78 -16.65 10.43
C LEU A 139 -5.41 -18.10 10.73
N SER A 140 -4.84 -18.34 11.91
CA SER A 140 -4.34 -19.66 12.32
C SER A 140 -5.37 -20.80 12.31
N ASP A 141 -6.65 -20.48 12.43
CA ASP A 141 -7.76 -21.44 12.36
C ASP A 141 -8.33 -21.65 10.94
N HIS A 142 -7.66 -21.12 9.92
CA HIS A 142 -8.09 -21.08 8.52
C HIS A 142 -9.37 -20.27 8.27
N SER A 143 -9.81 -19.46 9.23
CA SER A 143 -10.84 -18.47 9.00
C SER A 143 -10.27 -17.24 8.31
N TYR A 144 -11.12 -16.53 7.58
CA TYR A 144 -10.75 -15.33 6.86
C TYR A 144 -11.38 -14.09 7.52
N ILE A 145 -10.58 -13.04 7.64
CA ILE A 145 -11.06 -11.71 8.03
C ILE A 145 -10.74 -10.69 6.94
N LEU A 146 -11.54 -9.63 6.86
CA LEU A 146 -11.25 -8.51 5.96
C LEU A 146 -10.23 -7.58 6.63
N ALA A 147 -9.14 -7.28 5.93
CA ALA A 147 -8.04 -6.47 6.47
C ALA A 147 -7.54 -5.39 5.50
N GLN A 148 -6.93 -4.36 6.06
CA GLN A 148 -6.19 -3.32 5.37
C GLN A 148 -4.83 -3.16 6.04
N LEU A 149 -3.79 -3.56 5.30
CA LEU A 149 -2.41 -3.59 5.72
C LEU A 149 -1.48 -3.13 4.60
N SER A 150 -0.22 -2.85 4.94
CA SER A 150 0.75 -2.34 3.97
C SER A 150 1.08 -3.37 2.89
N GLU A 151 1.45 -2.91 1.69
CA GLU A 151 1.86 -3.82 0.61
C GLU A 151 3.12 -4.62 0.97
N ILE A 152 3.98 -4.09 1.86
CA ILE A 152 5.18 -4.77 2.33
C ILE A 152 4.79 -6.00 3.16
N GLU A 153 3.88 -5.81 4.12
CA GLU A 153 3.34 -6.90 4.94
C GLU A 153 2.57 -7.91 4.08
N ALA A 154 1.73 -7.42 3.16
CA ALA A 154 0.96 -8.29 2.27
C ALA A 154 1.86 -9.15 1.39
N SER A 155 2.94 -8.56 0.86
CA SER A 155 3.92 -9.29 0.04
C SER A 155 4.69 -10.32 0.86
N ALA A 156 5.10 -9.99 2.09
CA ALA A 156 5.77 -10.93 2.97
C ALA A 156 4.89 -12.15 3.27
N ILE A 157 3.62 -11.93 3.64
CA ILE A 157 2.67 -13.03 3.88
C ILE A 157 2.44 -13.85 2.62
N SER A 158 2.26 -13.19 1.46
CA SER A 158 2.08 -13.89 0.18
C SER A 158 3.30 -14.71 -0.23
N ASN A 159 4.50 -14.35 0.23
CA ASN A 159 5.73 -15.12 -0.01
C ASN A 159 5.91 -16.28 0.99
N GLY A 160 5.03 -16.40 1.99
CA GLY A 160 5.10 -17.43 3.03
C GLY A 160 5.93 -17.03 4.25
N ASP A 161 6.27 -15.75 4.40
CA ASP A 161 6.98 -15.28 5.58
C ASP A 161 6.05 -15.22 6.79
N SER A 162 6.48 -15.81 7.91
CA SER A 162 5.77 -15.70 9.18
C SER A 162 6.06 -14.34 9.80
N ILE A 163 5.14 -13.39 9.64
CA ILE A 163 5.25 -12.04 10.21
C ILE A 163 4.19 -11.79 11.28
N LYS A 164 4.57 -11.04 12.30
CA LYS A 164 3.64 -10.46 13.26
C LYS A 164 3.19 -9.09 12.75
N LEU A 165 1.90 -8.93 12.49
CA LEU A 165 1.36 -7.67 12.02
C LEU A 165 1.45 -6.57 13.08
N PRO A 166 1.55 -5.30 12.68
CA PRO A 166 1.42 -4.17 13.61
C PRO A 166 0.09 -4.22 14.37
N ILE A 167 0.03 -3.39 15.40
CA ILE A 167 -1.21 -3.15 16.14
C ILE A 167 -2.28 -2.68 15.17
N GLY A 168 -3.40 -3.40 15.13
CA GLY A 168 -4.57 -3.07 14.36
C GLY A 168 -5.80 -2.86 15.23
N GLN A 169 -6.82 -2.28 14.60
CA GLN A 169 -8.13 -2.04 15.20
C GLN A 169 -9.24 -2.43 14.21
N LYS A 170 -10.43 -2.69 14.73
CA LYS A 170 -11.62 -2.91 13.92
C LYS A 170 -12.24 -1.56 13.53
N VAL A 171 -12.20 -1.24 12.25
CA VAL A 171 -12.82 -0.04 11.69
C VAL A 171 -14.08 -0.39 10.90
N GLY A 172 -15.00 0.57 10.83
CA GLY A 172 -16.22 0.42 10.03
C GLY A 172 -15.92 0.32 8.54
N LEU A 173 -16.73 -0.48 7.85
CA LEU A 173 -16.69 -0.60 6.39
C LEU A 173 -17.72 0.34 5.77
N SER A 174 -17.33 1.13 4.76
CA SER A 174 -18.29 1.98 4.06
C SER A 174 -19.26 1.17 3.20
N GLU A 175 -20.44 1.73 2.93
CA GLU A 175 -21.47 1.04 2.14
C GLU A 175 -20.99 0.73 0.71
N GLN A 176 -20.23 1.66 0.11
CA GLN A 176 -19.63 1.44 -1.20
C GLN A 176 -18.64 0.28 -1.16
N ALA A 177 -17.74 0.24 -0.17
CA ALA A 177 -16.78 -0.84 -0.02
C ALA A 177 -17.48 -2.19 0.18
N ARG A 178 -18.52 -2.22 1.02
CA ARG A 178 -19.35 -3.41 1.26
C ARG A 178 -19.97 -3.95 -0.03
N SER A 179 -20.54 -3.09 -0.87
CA SER A 179 -21.13 -3.52 -2.15
C SER A 179 -20.11 -4.17 -3.09
N TYR A 180 -18.89 -3.64 -3.14
CA TYR A 180 -17.84 -4.17 -4.00
C TYR A 180 -17.22 -5.46 -3.47
N LEU A 181 -17.12 -5.61 -2.15
CA LEU A 181 -16.50 -6.75 -1.46
C LEU A 181 -17.47 -7.91 -1.22
N ALA A 182 -18.80 -7.66 -1.18
CA ALA A 182 -19.80 -8.67 -0.86
C ALA A 182 -19.67 -9.99 -1.64
N PRO A 183 -19.41 -9.99 -2.97
CA PRO A 183 -19.25 -11.24 -3.72
C PRO A 183 -18.05 -12.05 -3.24
N ILE A 184 -16.93 -11.37 -2.96
CA ILE A 184 -15.66 -11.99 -2.54
C ILE A 184 -15.79 -12.47 -1.09
N CYS A 185 -16.27 -11.63 -0.18
CA CYS A 185 -16.49 -12.02 1.22
C CYS A 185 -17.44 -13.22 1.34
N LYS A 186 -18.50 -13.28 0.52
CA LYS A 186 -19.45 -14.40 0.52
C LYS A 186 -18.79 -15.73 0.08
N GLN A 187 -17.85 -15.68 -0.85
CA GLN A 187 -17.14 -16.88 -1.32
C GLN A 187 -16.31 -17.53 -0.20
N TYR A 188 -15.72 -16.71 0.68
CA TYR A 188 -14.82 -17.16 1.75
C TYR A 188 -15.49 -17.17 3.14
N GLY A 189 -16.80 -16.92 3.21
CA GLY A 189 -17.54 -16.92 4.49
C GLY A 189 -17.16 -15.79 5.44
N VAL A 190 -16.65 -14.66 4.92
CA VAL A 190 -16.17 -13.54 5.73
C VAL A 190 -17.31 -12.62 6.13
N GLU A 191 -17.41 -12.34 7.43
CA GLU A 191 -18.35 -11.34 7.95
C GLU A 191 -17.89 -9.91 7.64
N MET A 192 -18.76 -9.09 7.06
CA MET A 192 -18.47 -7.69 6.71
C MET A 192 -18.82 -6.71 7.85
N ASN A 193 -18.59 -7.14 9.10
CA ASN A 193 -18.89 -6.37 10.31
C ASN A 193 -17.80 -5.33 10.66
N GLY A 194 -16.70 -5.31 9.91
CA GLY A 194 -15.61 -4.38 10.06
C GLY A 194 -14.42 -4.79 9.21
N VAL A 195 -13.35 -4.01 9.32
CA VAL A 195 -12.06 -4.26 8.66
C VAL A 195 -10.98 -4.19 9.73
N PHE A 196 -10.07 -5.15 9.73
CA PHE A 196 -8.87 -5.08 10.54
C PHE A 196 -7.87 -4.12 9.89
N TYR A 197 -7.69 -2.94 10.50
CA TYR A 197 -6.92 -1.83 9.94
C TYR A 197 -5.61 -1.64 10.71
N THR A 198 -4.47 -1.71 10.02
CA THR A 198 -3.13 -1.65 10.64
C THR A 198 -2.30 -0.44 10.19
N PHE A 199 -2.87 0.53 9.48
CA PHE A 199 -2.10 1.68 9.01
C PHE A 199 -1.97 2.77 10.07
N ASP A 200 -0.74 3.29 10.22
CA ASP A 200 -0.48 4.54 10.94
C ASP A 200 -0.78 5.73 10.02
N ASN A 201 -1.98 6.29 10.19
CA ASN A 201 -2.45 7.42 9.40
C ASN A 201 -1.64 8.70 9.61
N GLN A 202 -1.10 8.92 10.81
CA GLN A 202 -0.31 10.12 11.10
C GLN A 202 1.04 10.03 10.40
N TRP A 203 1.73 8.91 10.58
CA TRP A 203 3.00 8.67 9.93
C TRP A 203 2.89 8.74 8.40
N GLN A 204 1.88 8.08 7.81
CA GLN A 204 1.65 8.13 6.36
C GLN A 204 1.41 9.55 5.87
N LYS A 205 0.60 10.33 6.59
CA LYS A 205 0.31 11.73 6.21
C LYS A 205 1.55 12.61 6.30
N GLU A 206 2.44 12.40 7.27
CA GLU A 206 3.66 13.17 7.42
C GLU A 206 4.71 12.81 6.36
N HIS A 207 4.82 11.52 6.04
CA HIS A 207 5.88 11.01 5.17
C HIS A 207 5.47 10.86 3.70
N HIS A 208 4.18 11.04 3.34
CA HIS A 208 3.70 10.84 1.96
C HIS A 208 4.51 11.63 0.91
N LEU A 209 4.88 12.87 1.22
CA LEU A 209 5.64 13.72 0.30
C LEU A 209 7.09 13.22 0.18
N SER A 210 7.73 12.87 1.30
CA SER A 210 9.09 12.33 1.34
C SER A 210 9.17 11.02 0.57
N VAL A 211 8.22 10.11 0.77
CA VAL A 211 8.08 8.84 0.03
C VAL A 211 7.93 9.12 -1.47
N LEU A 212 7.09 10.08 -1.86
CA LEU A 212 6.90 10.45 -3.27
C LEU A 212 8.19 10.99 -3.89
N VAL A 213 8.91 11.87 -3.20
CA VAL A 213 10.18 12.44 -3.68
C VAL A 213 11.22 11.34 -3.86
N VAL A 214 11.37 10.43 -2.89
CA VAL A 214 12.29 9.29 -3.01
C VAL A 214 11.92 8.39 -4.18
N ARG A 215 10.63 8.07 -4.37
CA ARG A 215 10.15 7.30 -5.53
C ARG A 215 10.53 8.00 -6.84
N LEU A 216 10.34 9.32 -6.92
CA LEU A 216 10.66 10.10 -8.12
C LEU A 216 12.15 10.10 -8.41
N VAL A 217 12.99 10.40 -7.41
CA VAL A 217 14.46 10.43 -7.55
C VAL A 217 14.98 9.06 -7.97
N ALA A 218 14.56 8.00 -7.29
CA ALA A 218 14.99 6.64 -7.63
C ALA A 218 14.56 6.23 -9.04
N SER A 219 13.35 6.65 -9.48
CA SER A 219 12.86 6.34 -10.82
C SER A 219 13.63 7.07 -11.91
N VAL A 220 14.06 8.30 -11.66
CA VAL A 220 14.97 9.03 -12.55
C VAL A 220 16.30 8.30 -12.65
N VAL A 221 16.85 7.79 -11.55
CA VAL A 221 18.08 6.99 -11.56
C VAL A 221 17.90 5.71 -12.39
N VAL A 222 16.82 4.95 -12.16
CA VAL A 222 16.49 3.74 -12.94
C VAL A 222 16.36 4.06 -14.43
N TRP A 223 15.68 5.16 -14.77
CA TRP A 223 15.55 5.61 -16.15
C TRP A 223 16.90 5.88 -16.82
N LEU A 224 17.79 6.61 -16.14
CA LEU A 224 19.12 6.93 -16.67
C LEU A 224 19.95 5.66 -16.88
N VAL A 225 19.96 4.75 -15.90
CA VAL A 225 20.71 3.48 -15.98
C VAL A 225 20.21 2.62 -17.14
N LEU A 226 18.89 2.45 -17.27
CA LEU A 226 18.29 1.69 -18.37
C LEU A 226 18.56 2.33 -19.74
N SER A 227 18.45 3.65 -19.83
CA SER A 227 18.68 4.39 -21.07
C SER A 227 20.11 4.22 -21.56
N ILE A 228 21.10 4.38 -20.67
CA ILE A 228 22.52 4.16 -20.99
C ILE A 228 22.76 2.71 -21.41
N GLY A 229 22.22 1.74 -20.66
CA GLY A 229 22.35 0.31 -20.96
C GLY A 229 21.77 -0.05 -22.34
N MET A 230 20.58 0.45 -22.66
CA MET A 230 19.94 0.22 -23.96
C MET A 230 20.69 0.88 -25.12
N VAL A 231 21.23 2.09 -24.94
CA VAL A 231 22.04 2.74 -25.98
C VAL A 231 23.33 1.94 -26.26
N LEU A 232 24.00 1.45 -25.21
CA LEU A 232 25.19 0.61 -25.36
C LEU A 232 24.88 -0.71 -26.08
N LEU A 233 23.80 -1.39 -25.69
CA LEU A 233 23.30 -2.61 -26.34
C LEU A 233 22.92 -2.36 -27.80
N GLY A 234 22.18 -1.28 -28.08
CA GLY A 234 21.78 -0.90 -29.42
C GLY A 234 22.99 -0.63 -30.31
N ASN A 235 23.97 0.13 -29.82
CA ASN A 235 25.20 0.38 -30.56
C ASN A 235 25.98 -0.92 -30.80
N ALA A 236 26.12 -1.80 -29.81
CA ALA A 236 26.82 -3.07 -29.97
C ALA A 236 26.14 -4.00 -31.00
N LEU A 237 24.82 -4.12 -30.98
CA LEU A 237 24.08 -4.98 -31.92
C LEU A 237 24.05 -4.44 -33.34
N PHE A 238 23.90 -3.12 -33.52
CA PHE A 238 23.82 -2.50 -34.84
C PHE A 238 25.17 -2.24 -35.49
N LEU A 239 26.22 -1.91 -34.73
CA LEU A 239 27.58 -1.74 -35.28
C LEU A 239 28.19 -3.09 -35.67
N LYS A 240 27.91 -4.16 -34.92
CA LYS A 240 28.39 -5.52 -35.26
C LYS A 240 27.73 -6.09 -36.53
N LYS A 241 26.53 -5.59 -36.87
CA LYS A 241 25.79 -5.96 -38.08
C LYS A 241 26.25 -5.21 -39.34
N GLU A 242 27.05 -4.14 -39.21
CA GLU A 242 27.66 -3.43 -40.34
C GLU A 242 29.10 -3.92 -40.65
N ALA A 243 29.65 -4.80 -39.82
CA ALA A 243 30.98 -5.40 -40.01
C ALA A 243 30.95 -6.84 -40.59
N GLN A 244 29.76 -7.35 -40.90
CA GLN A 244 29.50 -8.59 -41.67
C GLN A 244 28.91 -8.24 -43.02
#